data_AF-A0A955AU60-F1
#
_entry.id   AF-A0A955AU60-F1
#
_cell.length_a   1.000
_cell.length_b   1.000
_cell.length_c   1.000
_cell.angle_alpha   90.00
_cell.angle_beta   90.00
_cell.angle_gamma   90.00
#
_symmetry.space_group_name_H-M   'P 1'
#
loop_
_entity.id
_entity.type
_entity.pdbx_description
1 polymer ?
#
loop_
_entity_poly.entity_id
_entity_poly.type
_entity_poly.pdbx_seq_one_letter_code
_entity_poly.pdbx_strand_id
1 'polypeptide(L)'
;RAKVMEADRNTDLALLRVRASNLVPVKWDASGELSLGSILATPGHGTKPLAIGVLSLNTHQVESDGVLGIMMARTDRGPRVTEVVDGSAAEKAGVEIGDQIVAMNSRPVDSLDMVISSVSQMLPGEVVRLRVVRDEQERELVATLGRRSDLDVDNGDFQSYLGGRLSFRRSGFGSVLQHDTFLLPEYCGGPIVDLQGNVVGVNIARAERIASYALPATVVKAWIDQAMQKVQTSVVASK
;
A
#
# COMPACT_ATOMS: atom_id res chain seq x y z
N ARG A 1 1.92 0.39 28.15
CA ARG A 1 1.88 1.08 26.84
C ARG A 1 2.70 0.28 25.84
N ALA A 2 2.18 0.02 24.65
CA ALA A 2 2.91 -0.66 23.58
C ALA A 2 4.05 0.22 23.04
N LYS A 3 5.14 -0.38 22.56
CA LYS A 3 6.27 0.31 21.89
C LYS A 3 6.50 -0.34 20.52
N VAL A 4 6.62 0.46 19.46
CA VAL A 4 7.03 -0.03 18.13
C VAL A 4 8.51 -0.45 18.20
N MET A 5 8.80 -1.66 17.75
CA MET A 5 10.13 -2.25 17.72
C MET A 5 10.72 -2.28 16.31
N GLU A 6 9.88 -2.56 15.31
CA GLU A 6 10.20 -2.56 13.89
C GLU A 6 8.92 -2.21 13.13
N ALA A 7 9.05 -1.61 11.95
CA ALA A 7 7.96 -1.41 11.02
C ALA A 7 8.47 -1.61 9.60
N ASP A 8 7.64 -2.16 8.73
CA ASP A 8 7.93 -2.31 7.31
C ASP A 8 6.90 -1.59 6.48
N ARG A 9 7.41 -0.67 5.68
CA ARG A 9 6.58 0.11 4.78
C ARG A 9 6.05 -0.73 3.63
N ASN A 10 6.71 -1.79 3.17
CA ASN A 10 6.23 -2.53 2.01
C ASN A 10 4.99 -3.39 2.36
N THR A 11 4.97 -3.97 3.55
CA THR A 11 3.85 -4.76 4.05
C THR A 11 2.85 -3.96 4.90
N ASP A 12 3.20 -2.77 5.36
CA ASP A 12 2.41 -2.00 6.34
C ASP A 12 2.34 -2.66 7.73
N LEU A 13 3.27 -3.58 8.03
CA LEU A 13 3.34 -4.26 9.32
C LEU A 13 4.17 -3.47 10.34
N ALA A 14 3.75 -3.56 11.61
CA ALA A 14 4.51 -3.05 12.74
C ALA A 14 4.60 -4.09 13.86
N LEU A 15 5.80 -4.28 14.40
CA LEU A 15 6.07 -5.20 15.49
C LEU A 15 6.03 -4.41 16.80
N LEU A 16 5.10 -4.77 17.67
CA LEU A 16 4.87 -4.05 18.92
C LEU A 16 5.33 -4.86 20.12
N ARG A 17 6.14 -4.25 20.99
CA ARG A 17 6.41 -4.76 22.33
C ARG A 17 5.34 -4.27 23.29
N VAL A 18 4.62 -5.22 23.89
CA VAL A 18 3.60 -4.96 24.93
C VAL A 18 4.06 -5.45 26.29
N ARG A 19 3.53 -4.86 27.37
CA ARG A 19 3.69 -5.37 28.74
C ARG A 19 2.45 -6.19 29.09
N ALA A 20 2.46 -7.46 28.71
CA ALA A 20 1.41 -8.41 29.00
C ALA A 20 2.04 -9.79 29.25
N SER A 21 1.44 -10.57 30.14
CA SER A 21 1.80 -11.96 30.42
C SER A 21 0.59 -12.85 30.12
N ASN A 22 0.83 -14.15 29.95
CA ASN A 22 -0.22 -15.16 29.73
C ASN A 22 -1.05 -14.94 28.45
N LEU A 23 -0.46 -14.36 27.41
CA LEU A 23 -1.08 -14.30 26.09
C LEU A 23 -0.99 -15.69 25.44
N VAL A 24 -2.09 -16.11 24.81
CA VAL A 24 -2.11 -17.34 24.00
C VAL A 24 -1.67 -16.97 22.59
N PRO A 25 -0.55 -17.53 22.09
CA PRO A 25 -0.14 -17.31 20.70
C PRO A 25 -1.19 -17.87 19.75
N VAL A 26 -1.41 -17.16 18.64
CA VAL A 26 -2.24 -17.66 17.55
C VAL A 26 -1.60 -18.88 16.91
N LYS A 27 -2.44 -19.75 16.33
CA LYS A 27 -1.99 -20.83 15.46
C LYS A 27 -1.98 -20.30 14.03
N TRP A 28 -0.86 -20.40 13.33
CA TRP A 28 -0.75 -19.97 11.94
C TRP A 28 -1.00 -21.14 11.01
N ASP A 29 -1.78 -20.92 9.96
CA ASP A 29 -1.77 -21.79 8.79
C ASP A 29 -0.68 -21.33 7.84
N ALA A 30 0.49 -21.97 7.95
CA ALA A 30 1.64 -21.67 7.10
C ALA A 30 1.71 -22.56 5.85
N SER A 31 0.70 -23.39 5.58
CA SER A 31 0.66 -24.22 4.37
C SER A 31 0.56 -23.35 3.11
N GLY A 32 -0.16 -22.22 3.21
CA GLY A 32 -0.47 -21.36 2.07
C GLY A 32 -1.51 -21.96 1.13
N GLU A 33 -2.09 -23.12 1.47
CA GLU A 33 -3.05 -23.85 0.65
C GLU A 33 -4.48 -23.47 1.03
N LEU A 34 -4.89 -22.25 0.65
CA LEU A 34 -6.29 -21.87 0.73
C LEU A 34 -6.98 -22.13 -0.60
N SER A 35 -8.18 -22.71 -0.54
CA SER A 35 -9.02 -22.88 -1.71
C SER A 35 -9.88 -21.64 -1.91
N LEU A 36 -10.05 -21.21 -3.17
CA LEU A 36 -11.04 -20.19 -3.49
C LEU A 36 -12.43 -20.61 -2.98
N GLY A 37 -13.16 -19.66 -2.42
CA GLY A 37 -14.45 -19.92 -1.77
C GLY A 37 -14.36 -20.45 -0.33
N SER A 38 -13.16 -20.65 0.22
CA SER A 38 -13.01 -20.96 1.65
C SER A 38 -13.67 -19.87 2.52
N ILE A 39 -14.47 -20.30 3.48
CA ILE A 39 -15.08 -19.38 4.47
C ILE A 39 -14.00 -18.92 5.44
N LEU A 40 -13.88 -17.62 5.58
CA LEU A 40 -12.96 -16.95 6.48
C LEU A 40 -13.72 -16.10 7.49
N ALA A 41 -13.14 -15.93 8.66
CA ALA A 41 -13.67 -15.07 9.71
C ALA A 41 -12.61 -14.07 10.20
N THR A 42 -13.04 -12.84 10.48
CA THR A 42 -12.23 -11.88 11.23
C THR A 42 -12.68 -11.89 12.69
N PRO A 43 -11.86 -12.37 13.63
CA PRO A 43 -12.22 -12.39 15.04
C PRO A 43 -12.41 -10.97 15.60
N GLY A 44 -13.35 -10.82 16.53
CA GLY A 44 -13.53 -9.59 17.30
C GLY A 44 -13.01 -9.70 18.72
N HIS A 45 -13.25 -8.67 19.52
CA HIS A 45 -12.91 -8.66 20.95
C HIS A 45 -13.80 -9.58 21.80
N GLY A 46 -14.92 -10.07 21.25
CA GLY A 46 -15.90 -10.89 21.96
C GLY A 46 -15.94 -12.34 21.48
N THR A 47 -17.05 -13.02 21.78
CA THR A 47 -17.29 -14.42 21.36
C THR A 47 -17.83 -14.56 19.93
N LYS A 48 -18.10 -13.43 19.26
CA LYS A 48 -18.59 -13.38 17.88
C LYS A 48 -17.53 -12.77 16.97
N PRO A 49 -17.39 -13.26 15.73
CA PRO A 49 -16.52 -12.62 14.75
C PRO A 49 -17.04 -11.23 14.39
N LEU A 50 -16.13 -10.32 14.03
CA LEU A 50 -16.48 -9.01 13.47
C LEU A 50 -17.10 -9.15 12.08
N ALA A 51 -16.56 -10.08 11.28
CA ALA A 51 -17.02 -10.34 9.93
C ALA A 51 -16.77 -11.80 9.54
N ILE A 52 -17.61 -12.32 8.66
CA ILE A 52 -17.45 -13.59 7.95
C ILE A 52 -17.58 -13.30 6.46
N GLY A 53 -16.80 -14.00 5.65
CA GLY A 53 -16.78 -13.85 4.20
C GLY A 53 -16.06 -15.02 3.56
N VAL A 54 -15.76 -14.90 2.29
CA VAL A 54 -15.08 -15.93 1.50
C VAL A 54 -13.78 -15.40 0.93
N LEU A 55 -12.80 -16.29 0.80
CA LEU A 55 -11.62 -16.03 -0.02
C LEU A 55 -12.05 -15.89 -1.49
N SER A 56 -11.94 -14.69 -2.03
CA SER A 56 -12.41 -14.35 -3.38
C SER A 56 -11.30 -14.49 -4.43
N LEU A 57 -10.06 -14.17 -4.08
CA LEU A 57 -8.89 -14.41 -4.94
C LEU A 57 -7.72 -14.95 -4.12
N ASN A 58 -6.94 -15.81 -4.78
CA ASN A 58 -5.66 -16.30 -4.28
C ASN A 58 -4.65 -15.15 -4.19
N THR A 59 -3.51 -15.47 -3.60
CA THR A 59 -2.38 -14.56 -3.46
C THR A 59 -2.00 -13.89 -4.78
N HIS A 60 -2.05 -12.57 -4.83
CA HIS A 60 -1.63 -11.77 -5.97
C HIS A 60 -0.96 -10.47 -5.51
N GLN A 61 -0.24 -9.82 -6.42
CA GLN A 61 0.35 -8.51 -6.18
C GLN A 61 -0.69 -7.42 -6.49
N VAL A 62 -0.70 -6.37 -5.67
CA VAL A 62 -1.45 -5.15 -5.93
C VAL A 62 -0.44 -4.06 -6.23
N GLU A 63 -0.41 -3.62 -7.50
CA GLU A 63 0.46 -2.55 -7.94
C GLU A 63 0.18 -1.24 -7.19
N SER A 64 1.16 -0.35 -7.14
CA SER A 64 0.92 1.00 -6.64
C SER A 64 0.07 1.78 -7.63
N ASP A 65 -0.82 2.62 -7.12
CA ASP A 65 -1.65 3.56 -7.87
C ASP A 65 -1.21 5.02 -7.65
N GLY A 66 0.02 5.22 -7.18
CA GLY A 66 0.63 6.55 -7.03
C GLY A 66 0.77 7.26 -8.37
N VAL A 67 0.36 8.53 -8.45
CA VAL A 67 0.38 9.31 -9.69
C VAL A 67 0.76 10.77 -9.48
N LEU A 68 1.40 11.35 -10.50
CA LEU A 68 1.64 12.79 -10.60
C LEU A 68 0.43 13.55 -11.18
N GLY A 69 -0.29 12.94 -12.13
CA GLY A 69 -1.36 13.61 -12.89
C GLY A 69 -0.83 14.49 -14.02
N ILE A 70 0.08 13.95 -14.83
CA ILE A 70 0.63 14.60 -16.03
C ILE A 70 0.52 13.67 -17.23
N MET A 71 0.33 14.25 -18.41
CA MET A 71 0.59 13.57 -19.68
C MET A 71 1.91 14.08 -20.27
N MET A 72 2.60 13.21 -20.99
CA MET A 72 3.91 13.52 -21.54
C MET A 72 4.07 12.98 -22.95
N ALA A 73 4.88 13.66 -23.75
CA ALA A 73 5.36 13.20 -25.04
C ALA A 73 6.85 12.85 -24.98
N ARG A 74 7.25 11.88 -25.80
CA ARG A 74 8.67 11.60 -26.05
C ARG A 74 9.23 12.68 -26.98
N THR A 75 10.38 13.25 -26.62
CA THR A 75 11.10 14.22 -27.46
C THR A 75 12.59 13.89 -27.45
N ASP A 76 13.34 14.45 -28.41
CA ASP A 76 14.81 14.29 -28.49
C ASP A 76 15.54 14.83 -27.25
N ARG A 77 14.90 15.73 -26.49
CA ARG A 77 15.43 16.32 -25.26
C ARG A 77 14.91 15.63 -23.99
N GLY A 78 14.23 14.49 -24.12
CA GLY A 78 13.66 13.69 -23.03
C GLY A 78 12.13 13.79 -22.89
N PRO A 79 11.54 13.34 -21.77
CA PRO A 79 10.09 13.39 -21.52
C PRO A 79 9.58 14.81 -21.22
N ARG A 80 8.71 15.33 -22.10
CA ARG A 80 8.13 16.67 -21.99
C ARG A 80 6.68 16.60 -21.57
N VAL A 81 6.29 17.41 -20.59
CA VAL A 81 4.91 17.55 -20.12
C VAL A 81 4.05 18.19 -21.21
N THR A 82 2.98 17.52 -21.59
CA THR A 82 1.99 18.00 -22.56
C THR A 82 0.68 18.40 -21.91
N GLU A 83 0.38 17.86 -20.73
CA GLU A 83 -0.83 18.16 -19.97
C GLU A 83 -0.56 18.01 -18.48
N VAL A 84 -1.21 18.84 -17.68
CA VAL A 84 -1.25 18.74 -16.21
C VAL A 84 -2.72 18.68 -15.82
N VAL A 85 -3.09 17.63 -15.08
CA VAL A 85 -4.47 17.42 -14.65
C VAL A 85 -4.80 18.37 -13.51
N ASP A 86 -5.96 19.03 -13.56
CA ASP A 86 -6.42 19.94 -12.51
C ASP A 86 -6.57 19.22 -11.16
N GLY A 87 -6.16 19.87 -10.06
CA GLY A 87 -6.18 19.30 -8.72
C GLY A 87 -5.14 18.20 -8.45
N SER A 88 -4.31 17.86 -9.44
CA SER A 88 -3.32 16.79 -9.34
C SER A 88 -2.13 17.13 -8.44
N ALA A 89 -1.30 16.12 -8.19
CA ALA A 89 -0.05 16.30 -7.45
C ALA A 89 0.93 17.21 -8.19
N ALA A 90 0.98 17.11 -9.51
CA ALA A 90 1.85 17.92 -10.36
C ALA A 90 1.42 19.39 -10.41
N GLU A 91 0.12 19.66 -10.55
CA GLU A 91 -0.42 21.03 -10.50
C GLU A 91 -0.07 21.70 -9.16
N LYS A 92 -0.35 21.02 -8.04
CA LYS A 92 -0.04 21.52 -6.68
C LYS A 92 1.45 21.76 -6.47
N ALA A 93 2.31 21.04 -7.19
CA ALA A 93 3.76 21.19 -7.16
C ALA A 93 4.28 22.29 -8.09
N GLY A 94 3.42 22.89 -8.92
CA GLY A 94 3.78 23.93 -9.88
C GLY A 94 4.40 23.40 -11.17
N VAL A 95 4.14 22.14 -11.54
CA VAL A 95 4.50 21.61 -12.86
C VAL A 95 3.62 22.26 -13.92
N GLU A 96 4.20 22.63 -15.05
CA GLU A 96 3.51 23.32 -16.15
C GLU A 96 3.68 22.57 -17.47
N ILE A 97 2.74 22.82 -18.39
CA ILE A 97 2.83 22.34 -19.78
C ILE A 97 4.11 22.91 -20.40
N GLY A 98 4.88 22.04 -21.07
CA GLY A 98 6.15 22.40 -21.68
C GLY A 98 7.36 22.08 -20.81
N ASP A 99 7.19 21.78 -19.52
CA ASP A 99 8.27 21.34 -18.64
C ASP A 99 8.95 20.09 -19.20
N GLN A 100 10.29 20.13 -19.25
CA GLN A 100 11.13 19.00 -19.61
C GLN A 100 11.62 18.33 -18.33
N ILE A 101 11.18 17.11 -18.02
CA ILE A 101 11.65 16.40 -16.83
C ILE A 101 13.03 15.83 -17.11
N VAL A 102 14.02 16.23 -16.32
CA VAL A 102 15.43 15.82 -16.47
C VAL A 102 15.96 14.99 -15.31
N ALA A 103 15.29 15.03 -14.14
CA ALA A 103 15.62 14.15 -13.03
C ALA A 103 14.43 13.91 -12.09
N MET A 104 14.44 12.77 -11.41
CA MET A 104 13.51 12.37 -10.37
C MET A 104 14.25 11.77 -9.17
N ASN A 105 13.97 12.23 -7.95
CA ASN A 105 14.60 11.73 -6.71
C ASN A 105 16.14 11.64 -6.81
N SER A 106 16.75 12.69 -7.36
CA SER A 106 18.20 12.80 -7.62
C SER A 106 18.75 11.83 -8.68
N ARG A 107 17.91 11.07 -9.39
CA ARG A 107 18.30 10.21 -10.51
C ARG A 107 17.98 10.91 -11.84
N PRO A 108 18.93 11.00 -12.77
CA PRO A 108 18.66 11.50 -14.11
C PRO A 108 17.57 10.68 -14.81
N VAL A 109 16.78 11.36 -15.64
CA VAL A 109 15.72 10.76 -16.44
C VAL A 109 15.90 11.23 -17.88
N ASP A 110 16.06 10.30 -18.81
CA ASP A 110 16.23 10.58 -20.24
C ASP A 110 15.02 10.16 -21.09
N SER A 111 14.06 9.42 -20.52
CA SER A 111 12.98 8.79 -21.26
C SER A 111 11.67 8.76 -20.47
N LEU A 112 10.57 8.72 -21.23
CA LEU A 112 9.22 8.62 -20.70
C LEU A 112 9.04 7.37 -19.81
N ASP A 113 9.61 6.24 -20.23
CA ASP A 113 9.48 4.97 -19.49
C ASP A 113 10.16 5.02 -18.12
N MET A 114 11.26 5.77 -17.99
CA MET A 114 11.92 5.97 -16.70
C MET A 114 11.04 6.79 -15.73
N VAL A 115 10.34 7.81 -16.23
CA VAL A 115 9.38 8.57 -15.40
C VAL A 115 8.27 7.64 -14.93
N ILE A 116 7.63 6.93 -15.87
CA ILE A 116 6.50 6.06 -15.58
C ILE A 116 6.89 4.98 -14.58
N SER A 117 7.99 4.26 -14.82
CA SER A 117 8.47 3.20 -13.93
C SER A 117 8.90 3.70 -12.54
N SER A 118 9.47 4.91 -12.47
CA SER A 118 9.83 5.53 -11.19
C SER A 118 8.59 5.88 -10.38
N VAL A 119 7.56 6.49 -11.01
CA VAL A 119 6.31 6.84 -10.33
C VAL A 119 5.51 5.59 -9.96
N SER A 120 5.44 4.58 -10.84
CA SER A 120 4.63 3.37 -10.61
C SER A 120 5.13 2.50 -9.45
N GLN A 121 6.37 2.67 -9.02
CA GLN A 121 6.94 1.99 -7.86
C GLN A 121 6.71 2.76 -6.55
N MET A 122 6.27 4.02 -6.63
CA MET A 122 6.06 4.87 -5.48
C MET A 122 4.60 4.83 -5.03
N LEU A 123 4.38 4.88 -3.71
CA LEU A 123 3.07 4.86 -3.09
C LEU A 123 2.42 6.25 -3.14
N PRO A 124 1.08 6.32 -3.18
CA PRO A 124 0.37 7.55 -2.90
C PRO A 124 0.78 8.16 -1.56
N GLY A 125 0.90 9.49 -1.51
CA GLY A 125 1.43 10.22 -0.36
C GLY A 125 2.96 10.26 -0.30
N GLU A 126 3.69 9.58 -1.19
CA GLU A 126 5.14 9.75 -1.29
C GLU A 126 5.53 11.08 -1.91
N VAL A 127 6.62 11.64 -1.39
CA VAL A 127 7.22 12.86 -1.93
C VAL A 127 8.17 12.48 -3.06
N VAL A 128 7.96 13.10 -4.22
CA VAL A 128 8.85 13.02 -5.38
C VAL A 128 9.46 14.38 -5.64
N ARG A 129 10.79 14.41 -5.79
CA ARG A 129 11.54 15.61 -6.19
C ARG A 129 11.76 15.56 -7.70
N LEU A 130 11.23 16.54 -8.42
CA LEU A 130 11.39 16.69 -9.85
C LEU A 130 12.40 17.79 -10.13
N ARG A 131 13.31 17.54 -11.07
CA ARG A 131 14.07 18.60 -11.73
C ARG A 131 13.52 18.76 -13.13
N VAL A 132 13.09 19.96 -13.46
CA VAL A 132 12.52 20.30 -14.76
C VAL A 132 13.29 21.43 -15.41
N VAL A 133 13.34 21.45 -16.73
CA VAL A 133 13.81 22.60 -17.50
C VAL A 133 12.59 23.34 -18.07
N ARG A 134 12.46 24.62 -17.70
CA ARG A 134 11.41 25.55 -18.17
C ARG A 134 12.08 26.83 -18.65
N ASP A 135 11.78 27.26 -19.87
CA ASP A 135 12.40 28.45 -20.47
C ASP A 135 13.94 28.42 -20.42
N GLU A 136 14.52 27.25 -20.69
CA GLU A 136 15.97 26.97 -20.64
C GLU A 136 16.62 27.15 -19.25
N GLN A 137 15.81 27.20 -18.17
CA GLN A 137 16.27 27.26 -16.79
C GLN A 137 15.84 26.01 -16.01
N GLU A 138 16.75 25.49 -15.17
CA GLU A 138 16.44 24.39 -14.26
C GLU A 138 15.63 24.88 -13.05
N ARG A 139 14.60 24.10 -12.69
CA ARG A 139 13.78 24.30 -11.50
C ARG A 139 13.66 22.99 -10.74
N GLU A 140 13.73 23.07 -9.42
CA GLU A 140 13.41 21.95 -8.54
C GLU A 140 11.98 22.11 -8.01
N LEU A 141 11.15 21.11 -8.27
CA LEU A 141 9.77 21.03 -7.83
C LEU A 141 9.60 19.84 -6.90
N VAL A 142 8.72 19.97 -5.91
CA VAL A 142 8.45 18.90 -4.94
C VAL A 142 6.96 18.59 -4.98
N ALA A 143 6.63 17.38 -5.44
CA ALA A 143 5.26 16.89 -5.51
C ALA A 143 5.03 15.81 -4.46
N THR A 144 3.83 15.74 -3.92
CA THR A 144 3.37 14.60 -3.12
C THR A 144 2.40 13.81 -3.97
N LEU A 145 2.72 12.55 -4.29
CA LEU A 145 1.94 11.73 -5.21
C LEU A 145 0.48 11.60 -4.73
N GLY A 146 -0.45 11.80 -5.67
CA GLY A 146 -1.86 11.50 -5.46
C GLY A 146 -2.14 10.03 -5.69
N ARG A 147 -3.40 9.63 -5.49
CA ARG A 147 -3.91 8.33 -5.98
C ARG A 147 -4.53 8.50 -7.34
N ARG A 148 -4.41 7.49 -8.20
CA ARG A 148 -5.03 7.52 -9.52
C ARG A 148 -6.55 7.67 -9.44
N SER A 149 -7.17 6.99 -8.47
CA SER A 149 -8.60 7.09 -8.16
C SER A 149 -9.04 8.52 -7.82
N ASP A 150 -8.17 9.34 -7.23
CA ASP A 150 -8.52 10.72 -6.88
C ASP A 150 -8.54 11.67 -8.12
N LEU A 151 -7.97 11.25 -9.26
CA LEU A 151 -7.95 12.01 -10.52
C LEU A 151 -9.08 11.64 -11.47
N ASP A 152 -9.59 10.41 -11.39
CA ASP A 152 -10.75 9.96 -12.17
C ASP A 152 -12.04 10.49 -11.51
N VAL A 153 -12.43 11.72 -11.90
CA VAL A 153 -13.70 12.36 -11.50
C VAL A 153 -14.95 11.71 -12.12
N ASP A 154 -14.80 10.60 -12.86
CA ASP A 154 -15.94 9.88 -13.43
C ASP A 154 -16.49 8.83 -12.44
N ASN A 155 -17.81 8.65 -12.48
CA ASN A 155 -18.70 8.08 -11.45
C ASN A 155 -18.40 6.65 -10.92
N GLY A 156 -17.30 6.02 -11.32
CA GLY A 156 -16.90 4.67 -10.90
C GLY A 156 -16.54 4.59 -9.43
N ASP A 157 -15.79 5.58 -8.93
CA ASP A 157 -15.22 5.54 -7.59
C ASP A 157 -16.28 5.76 -6.49
N PHE A 158 -17.32 6.55 -6.77
CA PHE A 158 -18.41 6.77 -5.81
C PHE A 158 -19.03 5.43 -5.37
N GLN A 159 -19.19 4.47 -6.28
CA GLN A 159 -19.75 3.16 -5.98
C GLN A 159 -18.89 2.36 -5.01
N SER A 160 -17.57 2.51 -5.07
CA SER A 160 -16.64 1.87 -4.14
C SER A 160 -16.79 2.39 -2.70
N TYR A 161 -17.17 3.66 -2.54
CA TYR A 161 -17.47 4.25 -1.23
C TYR A 161 -18.91 3.97 -0.74
N LEU A 162 -19.79 3.44 -1.61
CA LEU A 162 -21.14 3.03 -1.22
C LEU A 162 -21.09 1.81 -0.31
N GLY A 163 -21.19 2.03 1.00
CA GLY A 163 -21.07 1.01 2.03
C GLY A 163 -20.00 1.34 3.06
N GLY A 164 -19.37 2.50 3.01
CA GLY A 164 -18.51 3.02 4.06
C GLY A 164 -17.13 3.42 3.55
N ARG A 165 -16.31 3.89 4.49
CA ARG A 165 -14.97 4.42 4.18
C ARG A 165 -14.04 3.29 3.77
N LEU A 166 -13.19 3.57 2.79
CA LEU A 166 -12.11 2.69 2.33
C LEU A 166 -10.82 3.00 3.10
N SER A 167 -9.88 2.05 3.13
CA SER A 167 -8.59 2.27 3.78
C SER A 167 -7.80 3.35 3.04
N PHE A 168 -6.94 4.07 3.77
CA PHE A 168 -6.09 5.09 3.14
C PHE A 168 -5.12 4.45 2.14
N ARG A 169 -4.38 3.43 2.61
CA ARG A 169 -3.52 2.60 1.80
C ARG A 169 -4.28 1.37 1.31
N ARG A 170 -4.25 1.14 0.00
CA ARG A 170 -4.96 0.05 -0.68
C ARG A 170 -4.15 -0.62 -1.79
N SER A 171 -2.95 -0.12 -2.04
CA SER A 171 -2.12 -0.44 -3.21
C SER A 171 -0.66 -0.62 -2.80
N GLY A 172 0.15 -1.10 -3.75
CA GLY A 172 1.58 -1.32 -3.58
C GLY A 172 1.88 -2.39 -2.52
N PHE A 173 1.13 -3.48 -2.56
CA PHE A 173 1.36 -4.67 -1.74
C PHE A 173 1.90 -5.78 -2.64
N GLY A 174 3.09 -6.31 -2.34
CA GLY A 174 3.70 -7.37 -3.15
C GLY A 174 2.93 -8.70 -3.13
N SER A 175 2.06 -8.90 -2.14
CA SER A 175 1.32 -10.15 -1.96
C SER A 175 0.13 -9.96 -1.02
N VAL A 176 -1.08 -10.17 -1.51
CA VAL A 176 -2.32 -10.11 -0.72
C VAL A 176 -3.25 -11.28 -1.04
N LEU A 177 -3.98 -11.72 -0.02
CA LEU A 177 -5.24 -12.45 -0.16
C LEU A 177 -6.36 -11.42 -0.35
N GLN A 178 -7.32 -11.70 -1.23
CA GLN A 178 -8.54 -10.90 -1.34
C GLN A 178 -9.75 -11.70 -0.88
N HIS A 179 -10.55 -11.09 -0.03
CA HIS A 179 -11.78 -11.66 0.51
C HIS A 179 -12.88 -10.61 0.55
N ASP A 180 -14.12 -11.04 0.61
CA ASP A 180 -15.29 -10.16 0.59
C ASP A 180 -15.81 -9.79 1.99
N THR A 181 -15.07 -10.15 3.05
CA THR A 181 -15.48 -9.79 4.41
C THR A 181 -15.58 -8.28 4.52
N PHE A 182 -16.74 -7.79 4.96
CA PHE A 182 -16.94 -6.36 5.17
C PHE A 182 -16.16 -5.90 6.41
N LEU A 183 -15.06 -5.19 6.18
CA LEU A 183 -14.22 -4.62 7.24
C LEU A 183 -14.10 -3.12 7.02
N LEU A 184 -14.42 -2.32 8.04
CA LEU A 184 -14.08 -0.92 8.04
C LEU A 184 -12.58 -0.75 8.33
N PRO A 185 -11.94 0.36 7.91
CA PRO A 185 -10.52 0.58 8.11
C PRO A 185 -10.06 0.44 9.57
N GLU A 186 -10.91 0.80 10.53
CA GLU A 186 -10.68 0.65 11.97
C GLU A 186 -10.63 -0.81 12.47
N TYR A 187 -11.08 -1.77 11.66
CA TYR A 187 -11.02 -3.21 11.96
C TYR A 187 -9.84 -3.92 11.28
N CYS A 188 -9.07 -3.21 10.45
CA CYS A 188 -7.81 -3.72 9.91
C CYS A 188 -6.73 -3.81 11.00
N GLY A 189 -5.74 -4.67 10.78
CA GLY A 189 -4.66 -5.01 11.71
C GLY A 189 -4.91 -6.28 12.53
N GLY A 190 -6.14 -6.78 12.55
CA GLY A 190 -6.51 -8.05 13.17
C GLY A 190 -6.24 -9.27 12.26
N PRO A 191 -6.21 -10.49 12.83
CA PRO A 191 -6.06 -11.71 12.05
C PRO A 191 -7.32 -12.01 11.23
N ILE A 192 -7.13 -12.72 10.13
CA ILE A 192 -8.19 -13.45 9.43
C ILE A 192 -7.93 -14.95 9.60
N VAL A 193 -8.98 -15.72 9.89
CA VAL A 193 -8.88 -17.14 10.27
C VAL A 193 -9.74 -18.05 9.41
N ASP A 194 -9.34 -19.31 9.29
CA ASP A 194 -10.16 -20.40 8.75
C ASP A 194 -11.23 -20.88 9.75
N LEU A 195 -12.03 -21.89 9.37
CA LEU A 195 -13.07 -22.47 10.23
C LEU A 195 -12.50 -23.27 11.42
N GLN A 196 -11.21 -23.61 11.39
CA GLN A 196 -10.50 -24.30 12.47
C GLN A 196 -9.86 -23.30 13.44
N GLY A 197 -9.93 -22.00 13.16
CA GLY A 197 -9.36 -20.92 13.96
C GLY A 197 -7.86 -20.70 13.73
N ASN A 198 -7.28 -21.27 12.67
CA ASN A 198 -5.90 -20.97 12.29
C ASN A 198 -5.87 -19.63 11.55
N VAL A 199 -4.87 -18.80 11.86
CA VAL A 199 -4.62 -17.53 11.21
C VAL A 199 -4.03 -17.77 9.83
N VAL A 200 -4.79 -17.37 8.82
CA VAL A 200 -4.42 -17.48 7.41
C VAL A 200 -3.83 -16.17 6.87
N GLY A 201 -3.94 -15.08 7.64
CA GLY A 201 -3.36 -13.79 7.30
C GLY A 201 -3.69 -12.69 8.30
N VAL A 202 -3.31 -11.45 7.95
CA VAL A 202 -3.62 -10.23 8.72
C VAL A 202 -4.33 -9.26 7.80
N ASN A 203 -5.53 -8.80 8.19
CA ASN A 203 -6.29 -7.82 7.41
C ASN A 203 -5.54 -6.48 7.35
N ILE A 204 -5.32 -5.94 6.17
CA ILE A 204 -4.53 -4.71 5.96
C ILE A 204 -5.32 -3.57 5.35
N ALA A 205 -6.31 -3.86 4.50
CA ALA A 205 -7.03 -2.80 3.81
C ALA A 205 -8.47 -3.22 3.49
N ARG A 206 -9.40 -2.27 3.65
CA ARG A 206 -10.64 -2.26 2.88
C ARG A 206 -10.33 -1.59 1.54
N ALA A 207 -10.19 -2.39 0.50
CA ALA A 207 -9.72 -1.92 -0.80
C ALA A 207 -10.86 -1.33 -1.63
N GLU A 208 -11.98 -2.04 -1.70
CA GLU A 208 -13.15 -1.68 -2.49
C GLU A 208 -14.44 -1.90 -1.69
N ARG A 209 -15.58 -1.62 -2.31
CA ARG A 209 -16.91 -1.90 -1.71
C ARG A 209 -17.07 -3.35 -1.29
N ILE A 210 -16.57 -4.29 -2.09
CA ILE A 210 -16.72 -5.74 -1.91
C ILE A 210 -15.38 -6.47 -1.76
N ALA A 211 -14.27 -5.75 -1.62
CA ALA A 211 -12.95 -6.36 -1.52
C ALA A 211 -12.18 -5.80 -0.33
N SER A 212 -11.70 -6.72 0.50
CA SER A 212 -10.74 -6.48 1.57
C SER A 212 -9.49 -7.29 1.28
N TYR A 213 -8.34 -6.74 1.69
CA TYR A 213 -7.04 -7.38 1.57
C TYR A 213 -6.53 -7.81 2.92
N ALA A 214 -5.93 -9.00 2.92
CA ALA A 214 -5.12 -9.51 4.02
C ALA A 214 -3.74 -9.91 3.51
N LEU A 215 -2.68 -9.65 4.30
CA LEU A 215 -1.38 -10.26 4.03
C LEU A 215 -1.44 -11.76 4.32
N PRO A 216 -0.96 -12.62 3.42
CA PRO A 216 -0.90 -14.06 3.69
C PRO A 216 -0.07 -14.38 4.93
N ALA A 217 -0.47 -15.41 5.69
CA ALA A 217 0.25 -15.88 6.87
C ALA A 217 1.73 -16.18 6.59
N THR A 218 2.05 -16.69 5.40
CA THR A 218 3.43 -16.96 4.96
C THR A 218 4.27 -15.68 4.90
N VAL A 219 3.73 -14.59 4.37
CA VAL A 219 4.37 -13.27 4.30
C VAL A 219 4.55 -12.69 5.69
N VAL A 220 3.49 -12.69 6.50
CA VAL A 220 3.52 -12.13 7.85
C VAL A 220 4.52 -12.88 8.74
N LYS A 221 4.52 -14.22 8.69
CA LYS A 221 5.44 -15.03 9.50
C LYS A 221 6.90 -14.82 9.08
N ALA A 222 7.19 -14.83 7.78
CA ALA A 222 8.53 -14.58 7.28
C ALA A 222 9.04 -13.19 7.72
N TRP A 223 8.17 -12.18 7.68
CA TRP A 223 8.51 -10.84 8.16
C TRP A 223 8.73 -10.79 9.68
N ILE A 224 7.86 -11.43 10.48
CA ILE A 224 8.03 -11.51 11.95
C ILE A 224 9.39 -12.14 12.30
N ASP A 225 9.74 -13.25 11.63
CA ASP A 225 11.00 -13.96 11.87
C ASP A 225 12.21 -13.02 11.59
N GLN A 226 12.17 -12.24 10.50
CA GLN A 226 13.20 -11.24 10.18
C GLN A 226 13.23 -10.06 11.16
N ALA A 227 12.07 -9.49 11.50
CA ALA A 227 11.96 -8.37 12.41
C ALA A 227 12.47 -8.74 13.82
N MET A 228 12.16 -9.94 14.30
CA MET A 228 12.64 -10.44 15.59
C MET A 228 14.17 -10.60 15.62
N GLN A 229 14.78 -11.08 14.54
CA GLN A 229 16.23 -11.18 14.43
C GLN A 229 16.89 -9.79 14.50
N LYS A 230 16.39 -8.80 13.74
CA LYS A 230 16.91 -7.42 13.78
C LYS A 230 16.82 -6.80 15.17
N VAL A 231 15.69 -6.99 15.85
CA VAL A 231 15.47 -6.47 17.21
C VAL A 231 16.45 -7.10 18.20
N GLN A 232 16.70 -8.41 18.12
CA GLN A 232 17.67 -9.09 18.98
C GLN A 232 19.10 -8.56 18.77
N THR A 233 19.53 -8.42 17.52
CA THR A 233 20.87 -7.88 17.19
C THR A 233 21.06 -6.45 17.72
N SER A 234 20.03 -5.61 17.61
CA SER A 234 20.06 -4.23 18.09
C SER A 234 20.15 -4.13 19.62
N VAL A 235 19.55 -5.07 20.34
CA VAL A 235 19.63 -5.16 21.81
C VAL A 235 21.01 -5.64 22.26
N VAL A 236 21.65 -6.54 21.51
CA VAL A 236 23.01 -7.01 21.82
C VAL A 236 24.05 -5.92 21.54
N ALA A 237 23.90 -5.16 20.45
CA ALA A 237 24.81 -4.07 20.09
C ALA A 237 24.69 -2.82 21.00
N SER A 238 23.63 -2.72 21.81
CA SER A 238 23.42 -1.62 22.76
C SER A 238 23.78 -1.99 24.22
N LYS A 239 24.36 -3.16 24.43
CA LYS A 239 24.98 -3.60 25.70
C LYS A 239 26.50 -3.59 25.55
#